data_AF-A0A7U9SUI4-F1
#
_entry.id   AF-A0A7U9SUI4-F1
#
_cell.length_a   1.000
_cell.length_b   1.000
_cell.length_c   1.000
_cell.angle_alpha   90.00
_cell.angle_beta   90.00
_cell.angle_gamma   90.00
#
_symmetry.space_group_name_H-M   'P 1'
#
loop_
_entity.id
_entity.type
_entity.pdbx_description
1 polymer ?
#
loop_
_entity_poly.entity_id
_entity_poly.type
_entity_poly.pdbx_seq_one_letter_code
_entity_poly.pdbx_strand_id
1 'polypeptide(L)' 'MIKIQKCKRHGVCNDCGRQQDGKTNIWELKASTVGQGWTTLMFCKECLASLNTGIVMALFNNRIEL' A
#
# COMPACT_ATOMS: atom_id res chain seq x y z
N MET A 1 2.06 13.21 -2.72
CA MET A 1 3.10 12.39 -3.36
C MET A 1 2.94 10.95 -2.91
N ILE A 2 3.04 10.00 -3.84
CA ILE A 2 2.98 8.56 -3.55
C ILE A 2 4.23 7.91 -4.14
N LYS A 3 4.90 7.06 -3.36
CA LYS A 3 6.03 6.26 -3.79
C LYS A 3 5.82 4.80 -3.40
N ILE A 4 5.99 3.90 -4.36
CA ILE A 4 5.91 2.45 -4.15
C ILE A 4 7.28 1.85 -4.41
N GLN A 5 7.80 1.06 -3.48
CA GLN A 5 9.09 0.39 -3.63
C GLN A 5 9.11 -0.97 -2.93
N LYS A 6 9.94 -1.90 -3.40
CA LYS A 6 10.15 -3.16 -2.67
C LYS A 6 10.83 -2.89 -1.32
N CYS A 7 10.39 -3.58 -0.27
CA CYS A 7 11.06 -3.52 1.02
C CYS A 7 12.41 -4.26 0.93
N LYS A 8 13.49 -3.57 1.32
CA LYS A 8 14.87 -4.07 1.17
C LYS A 8 15.34 -4.93 2.36
N ARG A 9 14.59 -4.93 3.47
CA ARG A 9 14.96 -5.57 4.73
C ARG A 9 13.81 -6.43 5.26
N HIS A 10 13.64 -6.51 6.57
CA HIS A 10 12.48 -7.13 7.20
C HIS A 10 11.24 -6.26 6.99
N GLY A 11 10.24 -6.81 6.30
CA GLY A 11 8.92 -6.22 6.14
C GLY A 11 7.86 -7.16 6.68
N VAL A 12 6.80 -6.60 7.25
CA VAL A 12 5.60 -7.33 7.64
C VAL A 12 4.42 -6.63 6.97
N CYS A 13 3.52 -7.42 6.37
CA CYS A 13 2.29 -6.89 5.81
C CYS A 13 1.43 -6.31 6.95
N ASN A 14 1.07 -5.04 6.86
CA ASN A 14 0.21 -4.35 7.84
C ASN A 14 -1.22 -4.91 7.91
N ASP A 15 -1.65 -5.63 6.88
CA ASP A 15 -3.01 -6.18 6.78
C ASP A 15 -3.05 -7.65 7.24
N CYS A 16 -2.38 -8.54 6.52
CA CYS A 16 -2.44 -9.99 6.79
C CYS A 16 -1.31 -10.53 7.69
N GLY A 17 -0.39 -9.69 8.16
CA GLY A 17 0.71 -10.09 9.05
C GLY A 17 1.80 -10.98 8.42
N ARG A 18 1.71 -11.34 7.13
CA ARG A 18 2.75 -12.13 6.45
C ARG A 18 4.09 -11.39 6.47
N GLN A 19 5.15 -12.11 6.80
CA GLN A 19 6.51 -11.59 6.85
C GLN A 19 7.22 -11.75 5.50
N GLN A 20 8.18 -10.88 5.24
CA GLN A 20 9.06 -11.00 4.09
C GLN A 20 9.95 -12.24 4.20
N ASP A 21 9.95 -13.07 3.17
CA ASP A 21 10.76 -14.28 3.05
C ASP A 21 11.16 -14.51 1.58
N GLY A 22 11.78 -15.65 1.26
CA GLY A 22 12.22 -15.99 -0.11
C GLY A 22 11.08 -16.11 -1.15
N LYS A 23 9.83 -16.23 -0.71
CA LYS A 23 8.62 -16.34 -1.56
C LYS A 23 7.70 -15.13 -1.42
N THR A 24 7.70 -14.48 -0.26
CA THR A 24 6.82 -13.37 0.10
C THR A 24 7.56 -12.04 -0.01
N ASN A 25 7.27 -11.28 -1.06
CA ASN A 25 7.78 -9.92 -1.21
C ASN A 25 6.84 -8.92 -0.52
N ILE A 26 7.40 -8.06 0.33
CA ILE A 26 6.71 -6.94 0.95
C ILE A 26 7.08 -5.64 0.23
N TRP A 27 6.10 -4.77 0.04
CA TRP A 27 6.22 -3.49 -0.65
C TRP A 27 5.92 -2.36 0.31
N GLU A 28 6.72 -1.30 0.26
CA GLU A 28 6.53 -0.06 0.99
C GLU A 28 5.72 0.92 0.14
N LEU A 29 4.55 1.34 0.64
CA LEU A 29 3.78 2.47 0.16
C LEU A 29 4.08 3.68 1.02
N LYS A 30 4.69 4.70 0.43
CA LYS A 30 5.01 5.97 1.08
C LYS A 30 4.10 7.05 0.54
N ALA A 31 3.28 7.63 1.39
CA ALA A 31 2.38 8.72 1.06
C ALA A 31 2.72 9.95 1.90
N SER A 32 2.70 11.12 1.27
CA SER A 32 2.89 12.41 1.93
C SER A 32 2.05 13.46 1.21
N THR A 33 1.34 14.29 1.99
CA THR A 33 0.75 15.54 1.52
C THR A 33 1.79 16.65 1.61
N VAL A 34 1.67 17.68 0.76
CA VAL A 34 2.65 18.78 0.72
C VAL A 34 2.77 19.41 2.11
N GLY A 35 3.99 19.52 2.63
CA GLY A 35 4.26 20.08 3.96
C GLY A 35 4.12 19.10 5.12
N GLN A 36 3.80 17.82 4.89
CA GLN A 36 3.73 16.78 5.93
C GLN A 36 4.79 15.69 5.78
N GLY A 37 5.10 15.01 6.90
CA GLY A 37 6.00 13.86 6.93
C GLY A 37 5.50 12.68 6.07
N TRP A 38 6.39 11.73 5.79
CA TRP A 38 6.04 10.53 5.04
C TRP A 38 5.36 9.50 5.93
N THR A 39 4.14 9.10 5.58
CA THR A 39 3.50 7.90 6.12
C THR A 39 3.93 6.70 5.29
N THR A 40 4.43 5.66 5.96
CA THR A 40 4.84 4.41 5.29
C THR A 40 3.93 3.27 5.73
N LEU A 41 3.35 2.57 4.77
CA LEU A 41 2.60 1.33 4.96
C LEU A 41 3.32 0.20 4.21
N MET A 42 3.22 -1.03 4.71
CA MET A 42 3.82 -2.21 4.11
C MET A 42 2.76 -3.24 3.75
N PHE A 43 2.80 -3.75 2.52
CA PHE A 43 1.84 -4.75 2.05
C PHE A 43 2.52 -5.87 1.27
N CYS A 44 2.03 -7.10 1.41
CA CYS A 44 2.33 -8.16 0.45
C CYS A 44 1.61 -7.89 -0.88
N LYS A 45 2.00 -8.61 -1.94
CA LYS A 45 1.41 -8.44 -3.28
C LYS A 45 -0.11 -8.54 -3.30
N GLU A 46 -0.67 -9.50 -2.55
CA GLU A 46 -2.12 -9.78 -2.51
C GLU A 46 -2.90 -8.64 -1.82
N CYS A 47 -2.44 -8.21 -0.64
CA CYS A 47 -3.06 -7.10 0.09
C CYS A 47 -2.91 -5.78 -0.68
N LEU A 48 -1.78 -5.56 -1.36
CA LEU A 48 -1.58 -4.38 -2.19
C LEU A 48 -2.55 -4.34 -3.39
N ALA A 49 -2.78 -5.48 -4.04
CA ALA A 49 -3.77 -5.58 -5.12
C ALA A 49 -5.19 -5.31 -4.60
N SER A 50 -5.52 -5.85 -3.42
CA SER A 50 -6.83 -5.62 -2.77
C SER A 50 -7.04 -4.15 -2.41
N LEU A 51 -6.00 -3.48 -1.88
CA LEU A 51 -6.02 -2.05 -1.60
C LEU A 51 -6.26 -1.24 -2.89
N ASN A 52 -5.55 -1.57 -3.97
CA ASN A 52 -5.72 -0.88 -5.25
C ASN A 52 -7.16 -1.01 -5.78
N THR A 53 -7.75 -2.21 -5.70
CA THR A 53 -9.16 -2.42 -6.05
C THR A 53 -10.08 -1.58 -5.17
N GLY A 54 -9.86 -1.55 -3.85
CA GLY A 54 -10.65 -0.74 -2.92
C GLY A 54 -10.59 0.76 -3.24
N ILE A 55 -9.41 1.28 -3.57
CA ILE A 55 -9.23 2.68 -4.00
C ILE A 55 -10.00 2.96 -5.29
N VAL A 56 -9.87 2.08 -6.29
CA VAL A 56 -10.56 2.23 -7.58
C VAL A 56 -12.08 2.25 -7.36
N MET A 57 -12.62 1.33 -6.57
CA MET A 57 -14.04 1.28 -6.24
C MET A 57 -14.51 2.55 -5.50
N ALA A 58 -13.74 3.02 -4.53
CA ALA A 58 -14.05 4.26 -3.82
C ALA A 58 -14.06 5.47 -4.77
N LEU A 59 -13.11 5.55 -5.71
CA LEU A 59 -13.08 6.62 -6.71
C LEU A 59 -14.27 6.56 -7.68
N PHE A 60 -14.70 5.37 -8.08
CA PHE A 60 -15.89 5.20 -8.92
C PHE A 60 -17.17 5.57 -8.20
N ASN A 61 -17.34 5.15 -6.94
CA ASN A 61 -18.54 5.49 -6.16
C ASN A 61 -18.63 7.00 -5.90
N ASN A 62 -17.50 7.67 -5.61
CA ASN A 62 -17.47 9.12 -5.42
C ASN A 62 -17.69 9.93 -6.72
N ARG A 63 -17.65 9.31 -7.91
CA ARG A 63 -17.99 9.98 -9.17
C ARG A 63 -19.49 9.99 -9.48
N ILE A 64 -20.29 9.21 -8.77
CA ILE A 64 -21.76 9.18 -8.95
C ILE A 64 -22.42 10.31 -8.14
N GLU A 65 -21.69 10.90 -7.18
CA GLU A 65 -22.19 11.94 -6.26
C GLU A 65 -21.80 13.38 -6.67
N LEU A 66 -21.29 13.60 -7.89
CA LEU A 66 -20.97 14.94 -8.45
C LEU A 66 -21.86 15.31 -9.64
#